data_AF-A0A954J536-F1
#
_entry.id   AF-A0A954J536-F1
#
_cell.length_a   1.000
_cell.length_b   1.000
_cell.length_c   1.000
_cell.angle_alpha   90.00
_cell.angle_beta   90.00
_cell.angle_gamma   90.00
#
_symmetry.space_group_name_H-M   'P 1'
#
loop_
_entity.id
_entity.type
_entity.pdbx_description
1 polymer ?
#
loop_
_entity_poly.entity_id
_entity_poly.type
_entity_poly.pdbx_seq_one_letter_code
_entity_poly.pdbx_strand_id
1 'polypeptide(L)'
;TVGLHSRAIPLYDAPGGIELRDESPFGVVDMAGFRQEWLSDAYVVSEDSPPIYRWRGGSWRSTREQEFRLASRGYGLATYAAGTVGARLIARPR
;
A
#
# COMPACT_ATOMS: atom_id res chain seq x y z
N THR A 1 2.39 -1.12 32.20
CA THR A 1 1.99 -1.31 30.79
C THR A 1 0.88 -0.33 30.51
N VAL A 2 1.17 0.80 29.86
CA VAL A 2 0.15 1.81 29.54
C VAL A 2 -0.13 1.69 28.05
N GLY A 3 -1.36 1.27 27.71
CA GLY A 3 -1.87 1.23 26.35
C GLY A 3 -3.38 1.16 26.42
N LEU A 4 -4.02 2.32 26.26
CA LEU A 4 -5.47 2.52 26.31
C LEU A 4 -6.18 1.61 25.28
N HIS A 5 -7.09 0.74 25.72
CA HIS A 5 -8.05 0.08 24.84
C HIS A 5 -9.24 1.01 24.63
N SER A 6 -9.22 1.83 23.57
CA SER A 6 -10.41 2.57 23.12
C SER A 6 -11.12 1.79 22.03
N ARG A 7 -12.37 1.39 22.31
CA ARG A 7 -13.29 0.69 21.41
C ARG A 7 -13.60 1.56 20.18
N ALA A 8 -13.36 1.03 18.98
CA ALA A 8 -13.61 1.74 17.72
C ALA A 8 -15.12 1.86 17.44
N ILE A 9 -15.62 3.10 17.37
CA ILE A 9 -16.92 3.40 16.77
C ILE A 9 -16.64 3.68 15.29
N PRO A 10 -17.23 2.93 14.35
CA PRO A 10 -17.03 3.17 12.92
C PRO A 10 -17.71 4.48 12.50
N LEU A 11 -16.91 5.46 12.08
CA LEU A 11 -17.39 6.66 11.39
C LEU A 11 -17.59 6.30 9.91
N TYR A 12 -18.84 6.08 9.52
CA TYR A 12 -19.24 5.70 8.16
C TYR A 12 -19.18 6.85 7.14
N ASP A 13 -18.88 8.07 7.59
CA ASP A 13 -18.96 9.28 6.76
C ASP A 13 -17.60 9.71 6.18
N ALA A 14 -16.53 8.98 6.46
CA ALA A 14 -15.20 9.22 5.89
C ALA A 14 -14.89 8.14 4.84
N PRO A 15 -14.75 8.47 3.54
CA PRO A 15 -14.22 7.55 2.54
C PRO A 15 -12.75 7.28 2.89
N GLY A 16 -12.52 6.25 3.73
CA GLY A 16 -11.20 5.98 4.30
C GLY A 16 -11.21 5.01 5.48
N GLY A 17 -12.35 4.74 6.10
CA GLY A 17 -12.48 3.62 7.06
C GLY A 17 -11.50 3.68 8.24
N ILE A 18 -11.81 4.51 9.24
CA ILE A 18 -11.42 4.31 10.65
C ILE A 18 -9.92 4.12 10.91
N GLU A 19 -9.08 5.06 10.49
CA GLU A 19 -8.00 5.50 11.38
C GLU A 19 -7.62 6.96 11.07
N LEU A 20 -7.61 7.81 12.09
CA LEU A 20 -7.11 9.20 12.05
C LEU A 20 -5.58 9.28 11.78
N ARG A 21 -4.97 8.19 11.29
CA ARG A 21 -3.53 7.92 11.29
C ARG A 21 -3.00 7.33 9.98
N ASP A 22 -3.75 7.35 8.88
CA ASP A 22 -3.20 6.90 7.59
C ASP A 22 -2.26 7.95 6.95
N GLU A 23 -2.00 9.07 7.63
CA GLU A 23 -0.99 10.05 7.26
C GLU A 23 0.37 9.68 7.88
N SER A 24 1.38 9.47 7.03
CA SER A 24 2.77 9.30 7.47
C SER A 24 3.34 10.59 8.08
N PRO A 25 4.47 10.54 8.81
CA PRO A 25 5.16 11.73 9.32
C PRO A 25 5.58 12.76 8.25
N PHE A 26 5.44 12.42 6.96
CA PHE A 26 5.77 13.26 5.82
C PHE A 26 4.53 13.79 5.07
N GLY A 27 3.33 13.63 5.65
CA GLY A 27 2.09 14.09 5.03
C GLY A 27 1.55 13.20 3.91
N VAL A 28 2.10 11.99 3.77
CA VAL A 28 1.65 11.02 2.77
C VAL A 28 0.50 10.20 3.35
N VAL A 29 -0.69 10.33 2.78
CA VAL A 29 -1.91 9.60 3.17
C VAL A 29 -2.09 8.30 2.37
N ASP A 30 -2.93 7.39 2.87
CA ASP A 30 -3.36 6.17 2.19
C ASP A 30 -2.19 5.23 1.81
N MET A 31 -1.16 5.19 2.67
CA MET A 31 0.00 4.34 2.43
C MET A 31 -0.28 2.86 2.73
N ALA A 32 -1.30 2.58 3.54
CA ALA A 32 -1.65 1.22 3.95
C ALA A 32 -3.17 0.99 3.87
N GLY A 33 -3.63 0.35 2.79
CA GLY A 33 -4.96 -0.24 2.72
C GLY A 33 -5.92 0.35 1.71
N PHE A 34 -5.57 1.40 0.99
CA PHE A 34 -6.39 1.88 -0.11
C PHE A 34 -6.17 1.05 -1.39
N ARG A 35 -4.98 1.17 -1.99
CA ARG A 35 -4.57 0.40 -3.17
C ARG A 35 -3.13 -0.04 -3.01
N GLN A 36 -2.80 -1.15 -3.66
CA GLN A 36 -1.41 -1.55 -3.81
C GLN A 36 -0.76 -0.57 -4.78
N GLU A 37 0.34 0.04 -4.39
CA GLU A 37 1.01 1.05 -5.21
C GLU A 37 2.21 0.43 -5.93
N TRP A 38 2.26 0.56 -7.25
CA TRP A 38 3.40 0.14 -8.07
C TRP A 38 4.67 0.95 -7.75
N LEU A 39 5.82 0.27 -7.80
CA LEU A 39 7.16 0.84 -7.73
C LEU A 39 7.88 0.61 -9.07
N SER A 40 8.82 1.50 -9.41
CA SER A 40 9.63 1.38 -10.62
C SER A 40 10.71 0.28 -10.54
N ASP A 41 10.97 -0.27 -9.35
CA ASP A 41 11.98 -1.30 -9.14
C ASP A 41 11.57 -2.62 -9.82
N ALA A 42 12.30 -2.98 -10.87
CA ALA A 42 12.19 -4.28 -11.52
C ALA A 42 12.99 -5.35 -10.77
N TYR A 43 12.45 -6.56 -10.75
CA TYR A 43 13.09 -7.77 -10.28
C TYR A 43 13.05 -8.81 -11.39
N VAL A 44 14.20 -9.42 -11.68
CA VAL A 44 14.36 -10.44 -12.71
C VAL A 44 14.71 -11.75 -12.01
N VAL A 45 13.88 -12.77 -12.19
CA VAL A 45 14.05 -14.08 -11.55
C VAL A 45 15.11 -14.91 -12.29
N SER A 46 15.11 -14.84 -13.63
CA SER A 46 16.06 -15.50 -14.53
C SER A 46 16.20 -14.68 -15.82
N GLU A 47 17.25 -14.92 -16.60
CA GLU A 47 17.53 -14.18 -17.86
C GLU A 47 16.38 -14.26 -18.87
N ASP A 48 15.68 -15.39 -18.94
CA ASP A 48 14.56 -15.60 -19.87
C ASP A 48 13.21 -15.10 -19.34
N SER A 49 13.15 -14.67 -18.08
CA SER A 49 11.90 -14.25 -17.45
C SER A 49 11.61 -12.77 -17.70
N PRO A 50 10.36 -12.38 -18.02
CA PRO A 50 9.99 -10.99 -18.05
C PRO A 50 10.20 -10.34 -16.66
N PRO A 51 10.59 -9.06 -16.60
CA PRO A 51 10.74 -8.37 -15.32
C PRO A 51 9.41 -8.30 -14.60
N ILE A 52 9.43 -8.57 -13.29
CA ILE A 52 8.30 -8.31 -12.40
C ILE A 52 8.59 -7.05 -11.59
N TYR A 53 7.54 -6.28 -11.33
CA TYR A 53 7.63 -5.02 -10.62
C TYR A 53 7.07 -5.18 -9.22
N ARG A 54 7.57 -4.37 -8.28
CA ARG A 54 7.14 -4.40 -6.89
C ARG A 54 5.89 -3.54 -6.68
N TRP A 55 5.07 -3.93 -5.71
CA TRP A 55 4.06 -3.05 -5.12
C TRP A 55 4.03 -3.13 -3.59
N ARG A 56 3.43 -2.13 -2.94
CA ARG A 56 3.29 -2.04 -1.47
C ARG A 56 1.93 -1.50 -1.04
N GLY A 57 1.68 -1.55 0.26
CA GLY A 57 0.56 -0.85 0.91
C GLY A 57 -0.71 -1.67 1.09
N GLY A 58 -0.78 -2.89 0.55
CA GLY A 58 -2.04 -3.66 0.60
C GLY A 58 -3.16 -2.95 -0.14
N SER A 59 -4.41 -3.37 0.05
CA SER A 59 -5.56 -2.75 -0.62
C SER A 59 -6.82 -2.90 0.22
N TRP A 60 -7.91 -2.27 -0.20
CA TRP A 60 -9.19 -2.33 0.52
C TRP A 60 -9.76 -3.76 0.62
N ARG A 61 -9.28 -4.69 -0.20
CA ARG A 61 -9.63 -6.13 -0.13
C ARG A 61 -8.70 -6.96 0.78
N SER A 62 -7.58 -6.39 1.19
CA SER A 62 -6.60 -7.08 2.02
C SER A 62 -7.13 -7.21 3.44
N THR A 63 -6.96 -8.37 4.06
CA THR A 63 -7.35 -8.61 5.47
C THR A 63 -6.19 -9.03 6.34
N ARG A 64 -5.05 -9.36 5.73
CA ARG A 64 -3.85 -9.81 6.43
C ARG A 64 -3.00 -8.61 6.83
N GLU A 65 -2.80 -8.44 8.13
CA GLU A 65 -1.97 -7.36 8.69
C GLU A 65 -0.58 -7.27 8.05
N GLN A 66 0.01 -8.42 7.69
CA GLN A 66 1.32 -8.49 7.05
C GLN A 66 1.39 -7.70 5.73
N GLU A 67 0.29 -7.55 5.00
CA GLU A 67 0.24 -6.83 3.73
C GLU A 67 0.32 -5.30 3.92
N PHE A 68 -0.12 -4.80 5.07
CA PHE A 68 -0.09 -3.37 5.41
C PHE A 68 1.24 -2.92 6.04
N ARG A 69 2.13 -3.85 6.38
CA ARG A 69 3.44 -3.50 6.93
C ARG A 69 4.27 -2.76 5.89
N LEU A 70 4.98 -1.70 6.29
CA LEU A 70 5.84 -0.92 5.38
C LEU A 70 6.87 -1.77 4.62
N ALA A 71 7.34 -2.86 5.21
CA ALA A 71 8.30 -3.78 4.62
C ALA A 71 7.66 -4.88 3.75
N SER A 72 6.32 -4.93 3.65
CA SER A 72 5.60 -5.87 2.81
C SER A 72 5.98 -5.65 1.35
N ARG A 73 5.97 -6.74 0.58
CA ARG A 73 6.31 -6.73 -0.84
C ARG A 73 5.35 -7.67 -1.55
N GLY A 74 4.67 -7.15 -2.55
CA GLY A 74 4.09 -7.98 -3.59
C GLY A 74 4.75 -7.71 -4.92
N TYR A 75 4.46 -8.56 -5.89
CA TYR A 75 5.05 -8.52 -7.21
C TYR A 75 3.99 -8.81 -8.27
N GLY A 76 4.16 -8.20 -9.43
CA GLY A 76 3.35 -8.51 -10.60
C GLY A 76 4.06 -8.18 -11.90
N LEU A 77 3.53 -8.72 -13.00
CA LEU A 77 3.98 -8.36 -14.33
C LEU A 77 3.54 -6.93 -14.67
N ALA A 78 4.30 -6.25 -15.53
CA ALA A 78 3.97 -4.89 -15.98
C ALA A 78 2.58 -4.78 -16.65
N THR A 79 2.07 -5.90 -17.18
CA THR A 79 0.74 -6.00 -17.80
C THR A 79 -0.39 -6.21 -16.80
N TYR A 80 -0.10 -6.42 -15.51
CA TYR A 80 -1.12 -6.65 -14.50
C TYR A 80 -1.87 -5.36 -14.17
N ALA A 81 -3.19 -5.39 -14.33
CA ALA A 81 -4.08 -4.30 -13.97
C ALA A 81 -5.26 -4.84 -13.14
N ALA A 82 -5.57 -4.16 -12.05
CA ALA A 82 -6.71 -4.48 -11.20
C ALA A 82 -7.18 -3.21 -10.48
N GLY A 83 -8.47 -3.14 -10.11
CA GLY A 83 -9.02 -2.01 -9.36
C GLY A 83 -8.43 -1.83 -7.95
N THR A 84 -7.69 -2.82 -7.47
CA THR A 84 -6.99 -2.81 -6.17
C THR A 84 -5.54 -2.34 -6.28
N VAL A 85 -5.08 -2.01 -7.49
CA VAL A 85 -3.70 -1.57 -7.75
C VAL A 85 -3.73 -0.17 -8.36
N GLY A 86 -2.78 0.66 -7.98
CA GLY A 86 -2.60 2.02 -8.46
C GLY A 86 -1.13 2.41 -8.45
N ALA A 87 -0.87 3.71 -8.53
CA ALA A 87 0.47 4.26 -8.44
C ALA A 87 0.43 5.62 -7.76
N ARG A 88 1.52 5.95 -7.08
CA ARG A 88 1.78 7.29 -6.54
C ARG A 88 2.94 7.90 -7.30
N LEU A 89 2.77 9.15 -7.70
CA LEU A 89 3.80 9.88 -8.44
C LEU A 89 4.83 10.46 -7.48
N ILE A 90 6.11 10.29 -7.81
CA ILE A 90 7.23 10.87 -7.08
C ILE A 90 7.99 11.77 -8.05
N ALA A 91 8.03 13.07 -7.76
CA ALA A 91 8.82 14.02 -8.52
C ALA A 91 10.20 14.20 -7.88
N ARG A 92 11.24 14.34 -8.70
CA ARG A 92 12.57 14.76 -8.24
C ARG A 92 12.72 16.26 -8.44
N PRO A 93 13.22 17.01 -7.43
CA PRO A 93 13.59 18.41 -7.64
C PRO A 93 14.68 18.49 -8.71
N ARG A 94 14.62 19.53 -9.54
CA ARG A 94 15.62 19.83 -10.58
C ARG A 94 16.77 20.63 -10.00
#